data_AF-A0A932KYY9-F1
#
_entry.id   AF-A0A932KYY9-F1
#
_cell.length_a   1.000
_cell.length_b   1.000
_cell.length_c   1.000
_cell.angle_alpha   90.00
_cell.angle_beta   90.00
_cell.angle_gamma   90.00
#
_symmetry.space_group_name_H-M   'P 1'
#
loop_
_entity.id
_entity.type
_entity.pdbx_description
1 polymer ?
#
loop_
_entity_poly.entity_id
_entity_poly.type
_entity_poly.pdbx_seq_one_letter_code
_entity_poly.pdbx_strand_id
1 'polypeptide(L)'
;MTDRAIYPADLATACTKKAGQKYQPSNGTEGWCFIEAWCVDCARDAAHRADPALGDGCAILATTMALRVDDEDYPIEWQFGPDGQPRCTAFTAEGMPERCHHTDDLFGGGS
;
A
#
# COMPACT_ATOMS: atom_id res chain seq x y z
N MET A 1 -2.70 -3.46 -14.10
CA MET A 1 -1.82 -3.04 -12.98
C MET A 1 -2.56 -1.94 -12.27
N THR A 2 -3.07 -2.19 -11.07
CA THR A 2 -3.78 -1.17 -10.29
C THR A 2 -2.81 -0.04 -10.00
N ASP A 3 -3.08 1.13 -10.55
CA ASP A 3 -2.27 2.32 -10.30
C ASP A 3 -2.41 2.68 -8.81
N ARG A 4 -1.33 2.50 -8.04
CA ARG A 4 -1.24 2.82 -6.60
C ARG A 4 -0.46 4.14 -6.41
N ALA A 5 -0.48 5.02 -7.39
CA ALA A 5 0.14 6.34 -7.30
C ALA A 5 -0.48 7.15 -6.15
N ILE A 6 0.39 7.71 -5.31
CA ILE A 6 0.02 8.51 -4.14
C ILE A 6 0.37 9.98 -4.39
N TYR A 7 1.56 10.20 -4.95
CA TYR A 7 2.04 11.53 -5.28
C TYR A 7 1.59 11.95 -6.68
N PRO A 8 1.30 13.25 -6.87
CA PRO A 8 1.18 13.79 -8.22
C PRO A 8 2.49 13.64 -8.99
N ALA A 9 2.41 13.64 -10.32
CA ALA A 9 3.52 13.26 -11.20
C ALA A 9 4.78 14.13 -11.02
N ASP A 10 4.62 15.42 -10.74
CA ASP A 10 5.72 16.36 -10.48
C ASP A 10 6.47 16.02 -9.17
N LEU A 11 5.73 15.74 -8.10
CA LEU A 11 6.30 15.32 -6.82
C LEU A 11 6.95 13.93 -6.93
N ALA A 12 6.30 12.99 -7.60
CA ALA A 12 6.87 11.66 -7.87
C ALA A 12 8.19 11.78 -8.64
N THR A 13 8.24 12.60 -9.68
CA THR A 13 9.46 12.88 -10.46
C THR A 13 10.58 13.40 -9.55
N ALA A 14 10.28 14.34 -8.65
CA ALA A 14 11.26 14.87 -7.70
C ALA A 14 11.77 13.81 -6.70
N CYS A 15 10.96 12.80 -6.40
CA CYS A 15 11.27 11.70 -5.48
C CYS A 15 12.02 10.53 -6.13
N THR A 16 12.15 10.46 -7.45
CA THR A 16 12.92 9.40 -8.16
C THR A 16 14.36 9.27 -7.65
N LYS A 17 14.99 10.38 -7.28
CA LYS A 17 16.35 10.41 -6.67
C LYS A 17 16.44 9.69 -5.32
N LYS A 18 15.31 9.40 -4.68
CA LYS A 18 15.21 8.68 -3.40
C LYS A 18 14.92 7.20 -3.59
N ALA A 19 14.85 6.68 -4.82
CA ALA A 19 14.54 5.28 -5.07
C ALA A 19 15.38 4.34 -4.20
N GLY A 20 14.71 3.42 -3.51
CA GLY A 20 15.33 2.48 -2.57
C GLY A 20 15.55 3.01 -1.14
N GLN A 21 15.40 4.31 -0.89
CA GLN A 21 15.46 4.85 0.47
C GLN A 21 14.17 4.53 1.24
N LYS A 22 14.30 4.27 2.54
CA LYS A 22 13.16 4.07 3.46
C LYS A 22 12.20 5.25 3.36
N TYR A 23 10.91 4.96 3.36
CA TYR A 23 9.83 5.93 3.25
C TYR A 23 9.11 6.06 4.59
N GLN A 24 8.99 7.28 5.09
CA GLN A 24 8.09 7.64 6.19
C GLN A 24 7.18 8.78 5.72
N PRO A 25 5.86 8.68 5.94
CA PRO A 25 4.94 9.77 5.63
C PRO A 25 5.26 11.04 6.42
N SER A 26 5.11 12.19 5.79
CA SER A 26 5.41 13.50 6.40
C SER A 26 4.35 13.93 7.42
N ASN A 27 3.14 13.38 7.32
CA ASN A 27 2.01 13.67 8.20
C ASN A 27 0.95 12.55 8.14
N GLY A 28 -0.08 12.67 8.98
CA GLY A 28 -1.16 11.68 9.07
C GLY A 28 -2.00 11.53 7.80
N THR A 29 -2.22 12.60 7.04
CA THR A 29 -2.97 12.53 5.76
C THR A 29 -2.20 11.71 4.73
N GLU A 30 -0.90 11.99 4.58
CA GLU A 30 -0.03 11.22 3.67
C GLU A 30 0.06 9.76 4.10
N GLY A 31 0.16 9.51 5.42
CA GLY A 31 0.16 8.15 5.97
C GLY A 31 -1.15 7.41 5.66
N TRP A 32 -2.28 8.08 5.77
CA TRP A 32 -3.58 7.50 5.40
C TRP A 32 -3.64 7.15 3.92
N CYS A 33 -3.20 8.04 3.03
CA CYS A 33 -3.14 7.74 1.59
C CYS A 33 -2.26 6.52 1.29
N PHE A 34 -1.15 6.35 2.01
CA PHE A 34 -0.31 5.15 1.86
C PHE A 34 -1.01 3.87 2.32
N ILE A 35 -1.69 3.92 3.45
CA ILE A 35 -2.43 2.77 4.00
C ILE A 35 -3.59 2.40 3.09
N GLU A 36 -4.32 3.39 2.57
CA GLU A 36 -5.38 3.17 1.58
C GLU A 36 -4.83 2.58 0.28
N ALA A 37 -3.70 3.10 -0.21
CA ALA A 37 -3.10 2.64 -1.45
C ALA A 37 -2.42 1.28 -1.34
N TRP A 38 -2.04 0.78 -0.16
CA TRP A 38 -1.25 -0.45 -0.02
C TRP A 38 -1.77 -1.46 1.00
N CYS A 39 -2.36 -1.02 2.11
CA CYS A 39 -2.67 -1.90 3.24
C CYS A 39 -4.13 -2.36 3.25
N VAL A 40 -5.06 -1.60 2.67
CA VAL A 40 -6.52 -1.86 2.72
C VAL A 40 -6.94 -3.21 2.12
N ASP A 41 -6.15 -3.73 1.17
CA ASP A 41 -6.36 -5.01 0.49
C ASP A 41 -5.12 -5.93 0.58
N CYS A 42 -4.26 -5.70 1.58
CA CYS A 42 -3.07 -6.50 1.80
C CYS A 42 -3.39 -7.72 2.66
N ALA A 43 -3.07 -8.91 2.13
CA ALA A 43 -3.32 -10.21 2.75
C ALA A 43 -2.63 -10.38 4.11
N ARG A 44 -1.52 -9.66 4.33
CA ARG A 44 -0.78 -9.67 5.61
C ARG A 44 -1.54 -9.00 6.75
N ASP A 45 -2.49 -8.13 6.41
CA ASP A 45 -3.25 -7.35 7.38
C ASP A 45 -4.73 -7.78 7.42
N ALA A 46 -5.11 -8.77 6.60
CA ALA A 46 -6.48 -9.30 6.46
C ALA A 46 -7.14 -9.63 7.80
N ALA A 47 -6.44 -10.41 8.63
CA ALA A 47 -6.94 -10.91 9.90
C ALA A 47 -7.21 -9.74 10.87
N HIS A 48 -6.28 -8.78 10.96
CA HIS A 48 -6.46 -7.59 11.78
C HIS A 48 -7.61 -6.69 11.30
N ARG A 49 -7.81 -6.55 9.98
CA ARG A 49 -8.96 -5.79 9.46
C ARG A 49 -10.29 -6.48 9.71
N ALA A 50 -10.31 -7.82 9.67
CA ALA A 50 -11.51 -8.61 9.96
C ALA A 50 -11.87 -8.61 11.45
N ASP A 51 -10.87 -8.72 12.33
CA ASP A 51 -11.02 -8.61 13.78
C ASP A 51 -9.77 -7.98 14.42
N PRO A 52 -9.84 -6.66 14.73
CA PRO A 52 -8.71 -5.94 15.33
C PRO A 52 -8.27 -6.48 16.70
N ALA A 53 -9.12 -7.25 17.40
CA ALA A 53 -8.81 -7.78 18.72
C ALA A 53 -7.92 -9.05 18.68
N LEU A 54 -7.79 -9.71 17.53
CA LEU A 54 -6.98 -10.93 17.39
C LEU A 54 -5.48 -10.68 17.55
N GLY A 55 -5.02 -9.44 17.38
CA GLY A 55 -3.60 -9.09 17.43
C GLY A 55 -2.76 -9.67 16.26
N ASP A 56 -3.41 -10.25 15.26
CA ASP A 56 -2.76 -10.85 14.08
C ASP A 56 -2.87 -9.90 12.88
N GLY A 57 -1.86 -9.05 12.71
CA GLY A 57 -1.83 -8.02 11.67
C GLY A 57 -0.47 -7.87 11.03
N CYS A 58 -0.37 -7.00 10.03
CA CYS A 58 0.89 -6.81 9.32
C CYS A 58 1.92 -6.13 10.23
N ALA A 59 2.93 -6.89 10.66
CA ALA A 59 4.00 -6.38 11.52
C ALA A 59 4.72 -5.17 10.92
N ILE A 60 4.86 -5.10 9.59
CA ILE A 60 5.45 -3.93 8.91
C ILE A 60 4.63 -2.67 9.19
N LEU A 61 3.32 -2.72 8.95
CA LEU A 61 2.42 -1.59 9.20
C LEU A 61 2.48 -1.16 10.68
N ALA A 62 2.35 -2.11 11.60
CA ALA A 62 2.43 -1.83 13.04
C ALA A 62 3.76 -1.18 13.44
N THR A 63 4.87 -1.67 12.88
CA THR A 63 6.22 -1.13 13.17
C THR A 63 6.38 0.30 12.68
N THR A 64 5.86 0.64 11.49
CA THR A 64 5.91 2.03 10.98
C THR A 64 5.10 3.04 11.80
N MET A 65 4.15 2.57 12.60
CA MET A 65 3.39 3.39 13.54
C MET A 65 4.12 3.60 14.87
N ALA A 66 5.05 2.71 15.21
CA ALA A 66 5.80 2.71 16.46
C ALA A 66 7.18 3.35 16.34
N LEU A 67 7.83 3.21 15.19
CA LEU A 67 9.21 3.61 14.94
C LEU A 67 9.33 4.82 14.00
N ARG A 68 10.48 5.47 14.04
CA ARG A 68 10.90 6.54 13.13
C ARG A 68 11.80 5.98 12.03
N VAL A 69 11.87 6.63 10.88
CA VAL A 69 12.61 6.13 9.69
C VAL A 69 14.10 5.89 9.94
N ASP A 70 14.69 6.60 10.90
CA ASP A 70 16.09 6.51 11.31
C ASP A 70 16.35 5.40 12.35
N ASP A 71 15.30 4.79 12.90
CA ASP A 71 15.46 3.63 13.78
C ASP A 71 15.98 2.43 12.98
N GLU A 72 16.89 1.66 13.60
CA GLU A 72 17.51 0.47 13.00
C GLU A 72 16.44 -0.52 12.53
N ASP A 73 15.44 -0.74 13.38
CA ASP A 73 14.33 -1.67 13.18
C ASP A 73 13.21 -1.13 12.27
N TYR A 74 13.31 0.11 11.75
CA TYR A 74 12.30 0.62 10.81
C TYR A 74 12.29 -0.24 9.54
N PRO A 75 11.13 -0.74 9.09
CA PRO A 75 11.07 -1.70 8.00
C PRO A 75 11.63 -1.14 6.70
N ILE A 76 12.39 -1.96 5.99
CA ILE A 76 12.97 -1.59 4.69
C ILE A 76 11.93 -1.63 3.56
N GLU A 77 10.80 -2.29 3.80
CA GLU A 77 9.79 -2.59 2.79
C GLU A 77 9.02 -1.34 2.35
N TRP A 78 8.83 -0.38 3.25
CA TRP A 78 8.31 0.94 2.95
C TRP A 78 9.46 1.78 2.41
N GLN A 79 9.46 1.99 1.10
CA GLN A 79 10.53 2.71 0.41
C GLN A 79 10.00 3.46 -0.80
N PHE A 80 10.79 4.40 -1.31
CA PHE A 80 10.52 4.99 -2.62
C PHE A 80 10.81 3.98 -3.74
N GLY A 81 9.89 3.89 -4.69
CA GLY A 81 10.04 3.15 -5.94
C GLY A 81 10.92 3.88 -6.95
N PRO A 82 11.31 3.20 -8.06
CA PRO A 82 12.07 3.83 -9.14
C PRO A 82 11.28 4.92 -9.88
N ASP A 83 9.95 4.88 -9.80
CA ASP A 83 9.01 5.91 -10.27
C ASP A 83 8.86 7.09 -9.31
N GLY A 84 9.56 7.05 -8.16
CA GLY A 84 9.48 8.06 -7.11
C GLY A 84 8.18 8.02 -6.29
N GLN A 85 7.31 7.03 -6.54
CA GLN A 85 6.13 6.79 -5.70
C GLN A 85 6.56 6.04 -4.43
N PRO A 86 5.98 6.37 -3.27
CA PRO A 86 6.14 5.53 -2.09
C PRO A 86 5.45 4.18 -2.32
N ARG A 87 6.14 3.08 -1.96
CA ARG A 87 5.62 1.72 -2.14
C ARG A 87 5.92 0.82 -0.95
N CYS A 88 5.07 -0.20 -0.76
CA CYS A 88 5.34 -1.34 0.11
C CYS A 88 5.82 -2.52 -0.74
N THR A 89 7.10 -2.91 -0.62
CA THR A 89 7.67 -4.01 -1.42
C THR A 89 7.24 -5.40 -0.96
N ALA A 90 6.70 -5.53 0.25
CA ALA A 90 6.12 -6.76 0.77
C ALA A 90 4.60 -6.87 0.59
N PHE A 91 3.99 -5.94 -0.14
CA PHE A 91 2.57 -5.99 -0.45
C PHE A 91 2.19 -7.33 -1.11
N THR A 92 1.06 -7.89 -0.69
CA THR A 92 0.49 -9.08 -1.30
C THR A 92 -1.02 -8.86 -1.33
N ALA A 93 -1.60 -8.76 -2.53
CA ALA A 93 -3.02 -8.56 -2.68
C ALA A 93 -3.80 -9.75 -2.11
N GLU A 94 -4.87 -9.45 -1.38
CA GLU A 94 -5.91 -10.44 -1.08
C GLU A 94 -6.54 -10.91 -2.38
N GLY A 95 -6.89 -12.21 -2.42
CA GLY A 95 -7.42 -12.87 -3.61
C GLY A 95 -8.43 -11.98 -4.34
N MET A 96 -8.03 -11.46 -5.49
CA MET A 96 -8.99 -10.87 -6.42
C MET A 96 -10.08 -11.92 -6.61
N PRO A 97 -11.37 -11.63 -6.35
CA PRO A 97 -12.40 -12.51 -6.88
C PRO A 97 -12.16 -12.58 -8.38
N GLU A 98 -12.03 -13.81 -8.90
CA GLU A 98 -12.19 -14.07 -10.33
C GLU A 98 -13.39 -13.24 -10.81
N ARG A 99 -13.24 -12.47 -11.89
CA ARG A 99 -14.40 -11.81 -12.49
C ARG A 99 -15.46 -12.88 -12.70
N CYS A 100 -16.60 -12.73 -12.04
CA CYS A 100 -17.72 -13.60 -12.29
C CYS A 100 -18.15 -13.39 -13.75
N HIS A 101 -17.79 -14.33 -14.62
CA HIS A 101 -18.16 -14.30 -16.04
C HIS A 101 -19.69 -14.33 -16.28
N HIS A 102 -20.47 -14.53 -15.22
CA HIS A 102 -21.94 -14.50 -15.25
C HIS A 102 -22.55 -13.11 -14.99
N THR A 103 -21.74 -12.07 -14.78
CA THR A 103 -22.23 -10.68 -14.64
C THR A 103 -21.94 -9.81 -15.87
N ASP A 104 -21.33 -10.38 -16.92
CA ASP A 104 -21.00 -9.65 -18.17
C ASP A 104 -22.26 -9.17 -18.93
N ASP A 105 -23.43 -9.73 -18.62
CA ASP A 105 -24.72 -9.43 -19.26
C ASP A 105 -25.62 -8.46 -18.47
N LEU A 106 -25.25 -8.07 -17.23
CA LEU A 106 -26.04 -7.16 -16.39
C LEU A 106 -26.10 -5.73 -16.93
N PHE A 107 -25.10 -5.32 -17.72
CA PHE A 107 -25.07 -4.03 -18.42
C PHE A 107 -25.04 -4.26 -19.93
N GLY A 108 -26.09 -4.90 -20.44
CA GLY A 108 -26.48 -4.95 -21.85
C GLY A 108 -25.38 -4.71 -22.88
N GLY A 109 -24.83 -5.80 -23.41
CA GLY A 109 -23.87 -5.77 -24.52
C GLY A 109 -24.31 -4.82 -25.63
N GLY A 110 -23.56 -3.73 -25.78
CA GLY A 110 -23.65 -2.82 -26.91
C GLY A 110 -22.58 -3.20 -27.93
N SER A 111 -23.02 -3.77 -29.05
CA SER A 111 -22.26 -3.87 -30.29
C SER A 111 -21.81 -2.51 -30.81
#